data_AF-A0A843LJF2-F1
#
_entry.id   AF-A0A843LJF2-F1
#
_cell.length_a   1.000
_cell.length_b   1.000
_cell.length_c   1.000
_cell.angle_alpha   90.00
_cell.angle_beta   90.00
_cell.angle_gamma   90.00
#
_symmetry.space_group_name_H-M   'P 1'
#
loop_
_entity.id
_entity.type
_entity.pdbx_description
1 polymer ?
#
loop_
_entity_poly.entity_id
_entity_poly.type
_entity_poly.pdbx_seq_one_letter_code
_entity_poly.pdbx_strand_id
1 'polypeptide(L)' 'VFEDIENMDEFKLLEEIIQYNITMCGYGPVMTTMILSKMCGKNTSEILAYKTSGDISGDLSSVVGYASGIFK' A
#
# COMPACT_ATOMS: atom_id res chain seq x y z
N VAL A 1 3.34 5.54 -3.11
CA VAL A 1 2.78 4.34 -2.43
C VAL A 1 1.26 4.25 -2.54
N PHE A 2 0.46 5.05 -1.82
CA PHE A 2 -1.00 4.91 -1.88
C PHE A 2 -1.56 5.29 -3.24
N GLU A 3 -1.05 6.37 -3.84
CA GLU A 3 -1.38 6.75 -5.21
C GLU A 3 -1.05 5.64 -6.22
N ASP A 4 0.08 4.94 -6.07
CA ASP A 4 0.42 3.80 -6.92
C ASP A 4 -0.54 2.62 -6.71
N ILE A 5 -0.97 2.37 -5.48
CA ILE A 5 -1.96 1.32 -5.18
C ILE A 5 -3.34 1.69 -5.75
N GLU A 6 -3.74 2.96 -5.71
CA GLU A 6 -5.01 3.47 -6.24
C GLU A 6 -5.03 3.46 -7.77
N ASN A 7 -3.94 3.89 -8.41
CA ASN A 7 -3.74 3.82 -9.85
C ASN A 7 -3.44 2.39 -10.34
N MET A 8 -3.32 1.45 -9.41
CA MET A 8 -2.92 0.08 -9.64
C MET A 8 -1.62 -0.04 -10.46
N ASP A 9 -0.57 0.71 -10.12
CA ASP A 9 0.75 0.62 -10.76
C ASP A 9 1.76 -0.14 -9.87
N GLU A 10 1.82 -1.46 -10.06
CA GLU A 10 2.67 -2.36 -9.26
C GLU A 10 4.17 -2.08 -9.44
N PHE A 11 4.59 -1.62 -10.62
CA PHE A 11 6.00 -1.37 -10.90
C PHE A 11 6.44 -0.02 -10.34
N LYS A 12 5.57 0.99 -10.42
CA LYS A 12 5.82 2.29 -9.76
C LYS A 12 5.91 2.14 -8.24
N LEU A 13 5.01 1.34 -7.65
CA LEU A 13 5.08 0.99 -6.23
C LEU A 13 6.44 0.38 -5.85
N LEU A 14 6.94 -0.58 -6.64
CA LEU A 14 8.24 -1.20 -6.39
C LEU A 14 9.39 -0.20 -6.54
N GLU A 15 9.35 0.65 -7.57
CA GLU A 15 10.35 1.69 -7.80
C GLU A 15 10.45 2.62 -6.57
N GLU A 16 9.32 3.12 -6.08
CA GLU A 16 9.29 4.02 -4.92
C GLU A 16 9.78 3.33 -3.64
N ILE A 17 9.40 2.06 -3.43
CA ILE A 17 9.86 1.30 -2.26
C ILE A 17 11.38 1.20 -2.23
N ILE A 18 12.00 0.91 -3.37
CA ILE A 18 13.46 0.80 -3.48
C ILE A 18 14.08 2.19 -3.36
N GLN A 19 13.58 3.18 -4.10
CA GLN A 19 14.12 4.53 -4.15
C GLN A 19 14.11 5.22 -2.77
N TYR A 20 13.02 5.06 -2.01
CA TYR A 20 12.85 5.70 -0.71
C TYR A 20 13.16 4.77 0.47
N ASN A 21 13.67 3.56 0.20
CA ASN A 21 13.99 2.55 1.21
C ASN A 21 12.84 2.30 2.19
N ILE A 22 11.62 2.15 1.65
CA ILE A 22 10.39 2.01 2.43
C ILE A 22 10.36 0.62 3.07
N THR A 23 10.19 0.56 4.40
CA THR A 23 10.20 -0.68 5.19
C THR A 23 8.86 -1.44 5.17
N MET A 24 8.13 -1.38 4.05
CA MET A 24 6.86 -2.06 3.89
C MET A 24 7.06 -3.58 3.91
N CYS A 25 6.53 -4.28 4.92
CA CYS A 25 6.72 -5.73 5.05
C CYS A 25 5.94 -6.57 4.02
N GLY A 26 4.99 -5.96 3.30
CA GLY A 26 4.01 -6.66 2.46
C GLY A 26 3.93 -6.20 1.01
N TYR A 27 4.95 -5.54 0.45
CA TYR A 27 4.86 -5.03 -0.91
C TYR A 27 4.69 -6.13 -1.98
N GLY A 28 5.37 -7.27 -1.82
CA GLY A 28 5.24 -8.41 -2.75
C GLY A 28 3.80 -8.97 -2.84
N PRO A 29 3.15 -9.30 -1.71
CA PRO A 29 1.74 -9.67 -1.69
C PRO A 29 0.80 -8.58 -2.24
N VAL A 30 1.06 -7.30 -1.97
CA VAL A 30 0.25 -6.20 -2.52
C VAL A 30 0.36 -6.14 -4.05
N MET A 31 1.57 -6.15 -4.60
CA MET A 31 1.79 -6.20 -6.05
C MET A 31 1.14 -7.43 -6.70
N THR A 32 1.27 -8.59 -6.06
CA THR A 32 0.65 -9.83 -6.55
C THR A 32 -0.88 -9.71 -6.58
N THR A 33 -1.47 -9.11 -5.54
CA THR A 33 -2.91 -8.87 -5.47
C THR A 33 -3.37 -7.89 -6.53
N MET A 34 -2.60 -6.84 -6.83
CA MET A 34 -2.88 -5.89 -7.91
C MET A 34 -2.93 -6.59 -9.27
N ILE A 35 -1.90 -7.38 -9.60
CA ILE A 35 -1.80 -8.12 -10.86
C ILE A 35 -2.97 -9.10 -10.99
N LEU A 36 -3.24 -9.91 -9.97
CA LEU A 36 -4.35 -10.86 -9.97
C LEU A 36 -5.70 -10.16 -10.11
N SER A 37 -5.90 -9.02 -9.44
CA SER A 37 -7.13 -8.23 -9.53
C SER A 37 -7.38 -7.76 -10.97
N LYS A 38 -6.35 -7.23 -11.64
CA LYS A 38 -6.44 -6.85 -13.06
C LYS A 38 -6.83 -8.05 -13.94
N MET A 39 -6.22 -9.21 -13.72
CA MET A 39 -6.54 -10.45 -14.44
C MET A 39 -7.99 -10.91 -14.22
N CYS A 40 -8.56 -10.60 -13.06
CA CYS A 40 -9.96 -10.87 -12.73
C CYS A 40 -10.94 -9.76 -13.16
N GLY A 41 -10.47 -8.74 -13.89
CA GLY A 41 -11.30 -7.61 -14.34
C GLY A 41 -11.58 -6.56 -13.26
N LYS A 42 -10.85 -6.61 -12.14
CA LYS A 42 -10.92 -5.66 -11.02
C LYS A 42 -9.82 -4.62 -11.20
N ASN A 43 -10.15 -3.57 -11.97
CA ASN A 43 -9.20 -2.57 -12.47
C ASN A 43 -9.28 -1.23 -11.73
N THR A 44 -9.96 -1.19 -10.58
CA THR A 44 -9.99 -0.01 -9.72
C THR A 44 -9.58 -0.38 -8.31
N SER A 45 -9.08 0.61 -7.58
CA SER A 45 -8.61 0.45 -6.20
C SER A 45 -9.03 1.66 -5.38
N GLU A 46 -9.20 1.45 -4.08
CA GLU A 46 -9.55 2.51 -3.13
C GLU A 46 -8.85 2.26 -1.80
N ILE A 47 -8.20 3.28 -1.25
CA ILE A 47 -7.70 3.26 0.12
C ILE A 47 -8.84 3.61 1.07
N LEU A 48 -9.17 2.69 1.98
CA LEU A 48 -10.30 2.81 2.89
C LEU A 48 -9.92 3.53 4.19
N ALA A 49 -8.69 3.30 4.67
CA ALA A 49 -8.19 3.93 5.88
C ALA A 49 -6.66 3.89 5.95
N TYR A 50 -6.11 4.89 6.62
CA TYR A 50 -4.72 4.94 7.04
C TYR A 50 -4.62 5.37 8.50
N LYS A 51 -3.78 4.68 9.27
CA LYS A 51 -3.51 4.91 10.69
C LYS A 51 -2.05 4.61 11.02
N THR A 52 -1.61 5.05 12.19
CA THR A 52 -0.29 4.73 12.73
C THR A 52 -0.39 4.14 14.12
N SER A 53 0.65 3.42 14.57
CA SER A 53 0.74 2.96 15.97
C SER A 53 0.69 4.13 16.97
N GLY A 54 1.15 5.31 16.55
CA GLY A 54 1.10 6.55 17.31
C GLY A 54 -0.32 7.06 17.58
N ASP A 55 -1.30 6.70 16.74
CA ASP A 55 -2.70 7.08 16.96
C ASP A 55 -3.28 6.46 18.24
N ILE A 56 -2.71 5.35 18.69
CA ILE A 56 -3.11 4.66 19.93
C ILE A 56 -2.17 4.99 21.09
N SER A 57 -0.85 5.00 20.85
CA SER A 57 0.14 5.22 21.92
C SER A 57 0.31 6.69 22.31
N GLY A 58 0.00 7.62 21.40
CA GLY A 58 0.35 9.04 21.52
C GLY A 58 1.84 9.35 21.26
N ASP A 59 2.68 8.34 21.07
CA ASP A 59 4.10 8.49 20.73
C ASP A 59 4.27 8.56 19.21
N LEU A 60 4.68 9.72 18.72
CA LEU A 60 4.92 9.99 17.30
C LEU A 60 6.40 9.96 16.91
N SER A 61 7.30 9.62 17.85
CA SER A 61 8.75 9.62 17.60
C SER A 61 9.20 8.47 16.70
N SER A 62 8.48 7.35 16.73
CA SER A 62 8.68 6.18 15.87
C SER A 62 7.39 5.39 15.77
N VAL A 63 6.85 5.27 14.55
CA VAL A 63 5.54 4.65 14.32
C VAL A 63 5.56 3.65 13.16
N VAL A 64 4.66 2.67 13.24
CA VAL A 64 4.32 1.79 12.12
C VAL A 64 3.06 2.31 11.43
N GLY A 65 3.11 2.44 10.11
CA GLY A 65 1.94 2.79 9.30
C GLY A 65 1.08 1.56 8.98
N TYR A 66 -0.23 1.72 9.06
CA TYR A 66 -1.24 0.72 8.72
C TYR A 66 -2.19 1.29 7.68
N ALA A 67 -2.40 0.55 6.60
CA ALA A 67 -3.34 0.93 5.55
C ALA A 67 -4.29 -0.22 5.26
N SER A 68 -5.51 0.12 4.86
CA SER A 68 -6.48 -0.82 4.31
C SER A 68 -6.96 -0.30 2.97
N GLY A 69 -7.15 -1.20 2.02
CA GLY A 69 -7.63 -0.87 0.68
C GLY A 69 -8.37 -2.04 0.05
N ILE A 70 -9.10 -1.75 -1.02
CA ILE A 70 -9.90 -2.72 -1.77
C ILE A 70 -9.67 -2.58 -3.27
N PHE A 71 -9.42 -3.69 -3.94
CA PHE A 71 -9.43 -3.77 -5.41
C PHE A 71 -10.82 -4.21 -5.89
N LYS A 72 -11.42 -3.48 -6.83
CA LYS A 72 -12.83 -3.63 -7.21
C LYS A 72 -13.10 -3.50 -8.71
#